data_AF-V5HV38-F1
#
_entry.id   AF-V5HV38-F1
#
_cell.length_a   1.000
_cell.length_b   1.000
_cell.length_c   1.000
_cell.angle_alpha   90.00
_cell.angle_beta   90.00
_cell.angle_gamma   90.00
#
_symmetry.space_group_name_H-M   'P 1'
#
loop_
_entity.id
_entity.type
_entity.pdbx_description
1 polymer ?
#
loop_
_entity_poly.entity_id
_entity_poly.type
_entity_poly.pdbx_seq_one_letter_code
_entity_poly.pdbx_strand_id
1 'polypeptide(L)'
;KLSFFIVLVLAGLCFGAPLLVAAVLQWVMIQAKIIQKTRIERRKHLQLKILRKNPFPVGSEKPLGHNLPDFIGGEEAKGSYVARLVSECSTEHYKFKINEHNITFPKCTFSCISESGNLPTKELRIPQGMVCNKQNDTCPKNWEN
;
A
#
# COMPACT_ATOMS: atom_id res chain seq x y z
N LYS A 1 -33.62 2.11 -4.49
CA LYS A 1 -33.04 2.56 -5.79
C LYS A 1 -32.54 1.39 -6.69
N LEU A 2 -32.93 0.14 -6.42
CA LEU A 2 -32.55 -1.04 -7.22
C LEU A 2 -33.49 -1.30 -8.42
N SER A 3 -34.72 -0.78 -8.37
CA SER A 3 -35.76 -0.98 -9.38
C SER A 3 -35.45 -0.35 -10.75
N PHE A 4 -34.69 0.75 -10.79
CA PHE A 4 -34.43 1.47 -12.04
C PHE A 4 -33.41 0.77 -12.94
N PHE A 5 -32.43 0.08 -12.35
CA PHE A 5 -31.38 -0.62 -13.11
C PHE A 5 -31.91 -1.86 -13.83
N ILE A 6 -32.86 -2.57 -13.21
CA ILE A 6 -33.47 -3.79 -13.79
C ILE A 6 -34.26 -3.45 -15.05
N VAL A 7 -35.01 -2.33 -15.03
CA VAL A 7 -35.80 -1.86 -16.18
C VAL A 7 -34.90 -1.46 -17.35
N LEU A 8 -33.75 -0.83 -17.08
CA LEU A 8 -32.80 -0.37 -18.11
C LEU A 8 -32.05 -1.53 -18.79
N VAL A 9 -31.77 -2.60 -18.04
CA VAL A 9 -31.14 -3.82 -18.58
C VAL A 9 -32.11 -4.60 -19.47
N LEU A 10 -33.36 -4.77 -19.05
CA LEU A 10 -34.39 -5.47 -19.83
C LEU A 10 -34.75 -4.70 -21.12
N ALA A 11 -34.80 -3.37 -21.08
CA ALA A 11 -35.04 -2.54 -22.27
C ALA A 11 -33.89 -2.60 -23.29
N GLY A 12 -32.63 -2.69 -22.85
CA GLY A 12 -31.47 -2.81 -23.73
C GLY A 12 -31.31 -4.18 -24.41
N LEU A 13 -31.89 -5.24 -23.84
CA LEU A 13 -31.90 -6.59 -24.43
C LEU A 13 -32.90 -6.72 -25.59
N CYS A 14 -33.95 -5.88 -25.63
CA CYS A 14 -34.96 -5.90 -26.70
C CYS A 14 -34.62 -5.04 -27.92
N PHE A 15 -33.71 -4.05 -27.78
CA PHE A 15 -33.33 -3.14 -28.85
C PHE A 15 -31.82 -3.18 -29.05
N GLY A 16 -31.38 -4.04 -29.98
CA GLY A 16 -29.97 -4.29 -30.29
C GLY A 16 -29.15 -3.02 -30.53
N ALA A 17 -28.32 -2.67 -29.56
CA ALA A 17 -27.15 -1.82 -29.74
C ALA A 17 -26.01 -2.43 -28.91
N PRO A 18 -25.24 -3.39 -29.45
CA PRO A 18 -24.09 -3.98 -28.75
C PRO A 18 -23.09 -2.91 -28.24
N LEU A 19 -23.05 -1.73 -28.89
CA LEU A 19 -22.30 -0.56 -28.42
C LEU A 19 -22.75 -0.04 -27.04
N LEU A 20 -24.05 -0.01 -26.77
CA LEU A 20 -24.60 0.47 -25.49
C LEU A 20 -24.29 -0.51 -24.36
N VAL A 21 -24.44 -1.81 -24.62
CA VAL A 21 -24.13 -2.86 -23.63
C VAL A 21 -22.63 -2.86 -23.28
N ALA A 22 -21.75 -2.74 -24.29
CA ALA A 22 -20.31 -2.65 -24.09
C ALA A 22 -19.90 -1.39 -23.32
N ALA A 23 -20.48 -0.23 -23.65
CA ALA A 23 -20.23 1.03 -22.94
C ALA A 23 -20.67 0.97 -21.47
N VAL A 24 -21.81 0.33 -21.18
CA VAL A 24 -22.30 0.13 -19.80
C VAL A 24 -21.38 -0.80 -19.02
N LEU A 25 -20.96 -1.93 -19.60
CA LEU A 25 -20.00 -2.85 -18.98
C LEU A 25 -18.66 -2.15 -18.68
N GLN A 26 -18.16 -1.36 -19.62
CA GLN A 26 -16.91 -0.62 -19.45
C GLN A 26 -17.03 0.43 -18.33
N TRP A 27 -18.15 1.16 -18.26
CA TRP A 27 -18.44 2.09 -17.18
C TRP A 27 -18.50 1.41 -15.81
N VAL A 28 -19.16 0.24 -15.73
CA VAL A 28 -19.22 -0.56 -14.49
C VAL A 28 -17.83 -1.00 -14.04
N MET A 29 -16.98 -1.45 -14.96
CA MET A 29 -15.59 -1.86 -14.64
C MET A 29 -14.72 -0.69 -14.18
N ILE A 30 -14.87 0.49 -14.82
CA ILE A 30 -14.17 1.71 -14.40
C ILE A 30 -14.60 2.11 -12.98
N GLN A 31 -15.90 2.12 -12.70
CA GLN A 31 -16.43 2.42 -11.36
C GLN A 31 -15.92 1.41 -10.32
N ALA A 32 -15.92 0.10 -10.64
CA ALA A 32 -15.37 -0.92 -9.76
C ALA A 32 -13.89 -0.66 -9.40
N LYS A 33 -13.08 -0.25 -10.38
CA LYS A 33 -11.65 0.07 -10.17
C LYS A 33 -11.45 1.31 -9.28
N ILE A 34 -12.27 2.34 -9.45
CA ILE A 34 -12.26 3.56 -8.60
C ILE A 34 -12.68 3.21 -7.15
N ILE A 35 -13.73 2.40 -6.99
CA ILE A 35 -14.22 1.94 -5.68
C ILE A 35 -13.16 1.08 -4.97
N GLN A 36 -12.47 0.18 -5.69
CA GLN A 36 -11.38 -0.61 -5.13
C GLN A 36 -10.22 0.29 -4.67
N LYS A 37 -9.78 1.24 -5.51
CA LYS A 37 -8.70 2.17 -5.17
C LYS A 37 -9.01 3.00 -3.92
N THR A 38 -10.23 3.53 -3.80
CA THR A 38 -10.66 4.31 -2.63
C THR A 38 -10.85 3.46 -1.37
N ARG A 39 -11.26 2.19 -1.48
CA ARG A 39 -11.30 1.24 -0.35
C ARG A 39 -9.90 0.90 0.15
N ILE A 40 -8.96 0.67 -0.76
CA ILE A 40 -7.55 0.43 -0.42
C ILE A 40 -6.99 1.64 0.34
N GLU A 41 -7.20 2.85 -0.16
CA GLU A 41 -6.67 4.06 0.48
C GLU A 41 -7.27 4.33 1.88
N ARG A 42 -8.58 4.11 2.05
CA ARG A 42 -9.20 4.22 3.38
C ARG A 42 -8.71 3.14 4.35
N ARG A 43 -8.45 1.91 3.89
CA ARG A 43 -7.87 0.85 4.74
C ARG A 43 -6.43 1.17 5.12
N LYS A 44 -5.61 1.73 4.23
CA LYS A 44 -4.26 2.22 4.55
C LYS A 44 -4.31 3.23 5.69
N HIS A 45 -5.20 4.23 5.59
CA HIS A 45 -5.34 5.25 6.63
C HIS A 45 -5.87 4.69 7.96
N LEU A 46 -6.80 3.72 7.91
CA LEU A 46 -7.31 3.06 9.12
C LEU A 46 -6.24 2.21 9.80
N GLN A 47 -5.45 1.44 9.03
CA GLN A 47 -4.36 0.64 9.57
C GLN A 47 -3.25 1.50 10.17
N LEU A 48 -2.89 2.61 9.51
CA LEU A 48 -1.94 3.57 10.07
C LEU A 48 -2.44 4.15 11.40
N LYS A 49 -3.76 4.38 11.52
CA LYS A 49 -4.39 4.80 12.77
C LYS A 49 -4.40 3.72 13.84
N ILE A 50 -4.64 2.45 13.49
CA ILE A 50 -4.60 1.32 14.43
C ILE A 50 -3.17 1.12 14.95
N LEU A 51 -2.19 1.17 14.05
CA LEU A 51 -0.78 1.07 14.41
C LEU A 51 -0.33 2.21 15.33
N ARG A 52 -0.85 3.43 15.12
CA ARG A 52 -0.60 4.55 16.03
C ARG A 52 -1.34 4.45 17.37
N LYS A 53 -2.52 3.83 17.40
CA LYS A 53 -3.40 3.80 18.59
C LYS A 53 -3.13 2.63 19.52
N ASN A 54 -2.55 1.54 19.02
CA ASN A 54 -2.08 0.44 19.83
C ASN A 54 -0.55 0.51 19.86
N PRO A 55 0.07 1.25 20.81
CA PRO A 55 1.46 0.98 21.15
C PRO A 55 1.54 -0.53 21.41
N PHE A 56 2.40 -1.22 20.66
CA PHE A 56 2.64 -2.65 20.89
C PHE A 56 2.91 -2.86 22.39
N PRO A 57 2.31 -3.89 23.01
CA PRO A 57 2.42 -4.07 24.44
C PRO A 57 3.89 -4.21 24.82
N VAL A 58 4.34 -3.38 25.76
CA VAL A 58 5.68 -3.37 26.32
C VAL A 58 5.88 -4.71 27.05
N GLY A 59 6.43 -5.67 26.33
CA GLY A 59 6.74 -7.01 26.81
C GLY A 59 7.76 -7.66 25.89
N SER A 60 9.05 -7.42 26.14
CA SER A 60 10.21 -8.09 25.52
C SER A 60 10.33 -8.16 23.99
N GLU A 61 9.43 -7.55 23.23
CA GLU A 61 9.55 -7.41 21.77
C GLU A 61 10.04 -6.00 21.43
N LYS A 62 11.13 -5.92 20.67
CA LYS A 62 11.67 -4.64 20.20
C LYS A 62 10.61 -3.90 19.37
N PRO A 63 10.44 -2.58 19.56
CA PRO A 63 9.44 -1.80 18.84
C PRO A 63 9.67 -1.82 17.33
N LEU A 64 8.62 -1.57 16.54
CA LEU A 64 8.71 -1.53 15.08
C LEU A 64 9.74 -0.50 14.62
N GLY A 65 10.64 -0.91 13.73
CA GLY A 65 11.71 -0.06 13.26
C GLY A 65 12.83 0.16 14.28
N HIS A 66 12.87 -0.58 15.39
CA HIS A 66 13.97 -0.47 16.36
C HIS A 66 15.35 -0.69 15.74
N ASN A 67 15.45 -1.51 14.69
CA ASN A 67 16.72 -1.76 13.99
C ASN A 67 17.05 -0.69 12.94
N LEU A 68 16.17 0.29 12.74
CA LEU A 68 16.42 1.37 11.80
C LEU A 68 17.46 2.36 12.35
N PRO A 69 18.26 3.00 11.47
CA PRO A 69 19.24 3.99 11.88
C PRO A 69 18.63 5.21 12.55
N ASP A 70 19.39 5.85 13.45
CA ASP A 70 18.94 7.02 14.19
C ASP A 70 18.70 8.27 13.33
N PHE A 71 19.27 8.33 12.12
CA PHE A 71 19.01 9.44 11.21
C PHE A 71 17.55 9.52 10.73
N ILE A 72 16.77 8.43 10.88
CA ILE A 72 15.33 8.45 10.60
C ILE A 72 14.56 9.22 11.68
N GLY A 73 15.13 9.34 12.87
CA GLY A 73 14.55 10.00 14.03
C GLY A 73 14.30 9.03 15.19
N GLY A 74 13.45 9.46 16.12
CA GLY A 74 13.07 8.68 17.30
C GLY A 74 12.17 7.48 16.98
N GLU A 75 11.79 6.75 18.02
CA GLU A 75 11.00 5.51 17.92
C GLU A 75 9.71 5.66 17.11
N GLU A 76 8.96 6.76 17.29
CA GLU A 76 7.74 7.01 16.49
C GLU A 76 8.06 7.20 15.00
N ALA A 77 9.12 7.94 14.68
CA ALA A 77 9.52 8.17 13.30
C ALA A 77 9.97 6.86 12.63
N LYS A 78 10.73 6.04 13.34
CA LYS A 78 11.15 4.71 12.89
C LYS A 78 9.94 3.79 12.67
N GLY A 79 8.99 3.76 13.61
CA GLY A 79 7.76 3.00 13.48
C GLY A 79 6.91 3.45 12.29
N SER A 80 6.75 4.76 12.10
CA SER A 80 6.04 5.33 10.94
C SER A 80 6.74 5.04 9.62
N TYR A 81 8.07 4.98 9.61
CA TYR A 81 8.87 4.67 8.43
C TYR A 81 8.61 3.22 7.98
N VAL A 82 8.75 2.26 8.91
CA VAL A 82 8.44 0.84 8.67
C VAL A 82 7.01 0.64 8.21
N ALA A 83 6.05 1.28 8.88
CA ALA A 83 4.63 1.19 8.52
C ALA A 83 4.37 1.56 7.05
N ARG A 84 5.05 2.62 6.60
CA ARG A 84 4.95 3.08 5.22
C ARG A 84 5.57 2.10 4.23
N LEU A 85 6.74 1.54 4.53
CA LEU A 85 7.36 0.50 3.69
C LEU A 85 6.48 -0.77 3.59
N VAL A 86 5.91 -1.22 4.70
CA VAL A 86 4.97 -2.36 4.72
C VAL A 86 3.74 -2.07 3.85
N SER A 87 3.28 -0.82 3.81
CA SER A 87 2.13 -0.42 2.97
C SER A 87 2.41 -0.52 1.46
N GLU A 88 3.67 -0.44 1.06
CA GLU A 88 4.12 -0.63 -0.32
C GLU A 88 4.29 -2.11 -0.66
N CYS A 89 4.70 -2.95 0.30
CA CYS A 89 4.90 -4.39 0.09
C CYS A 89 3.65 -5.15 -0.31
N SER A 90 2.49 -4.73 0.18
CA SER A 90 1.27 -5.48 -0.08
C SER A 90 0.05 -4.59 -0.17
N THR A 91 -0.67 -4.72 -1.29
CA THR A 91 -2.09 -4.33 -1.36
C THR A 91 -2.97 -5.23 -0.49
N GLU A 92 -2.46 -6.40 -0.07
CA GLU A 92 -3.07 -7.40 0.82
C GLU A 92 -2.16 -7.64 2.04
N HIS A 93 -2.22 -6.74 3.02
CA HIS A 93 -1.29 -6.59 4.15
C HIS A 93 -1.01 -7.81 5.06
N TYR A 94 -1.53 -9.00 4.76
CA TYR A 94 -1.31 -10.25 5.53
C TYR A 94 -0.29 -11.21 4.90
N LYS A 95 0.26 -10.89 3.72
CA LYS A 95 1.16 -11.81 3.00
C LYS A 95 2.63 -11.45 3.08
N PHE A 96 2.98 -10.20 3.40
CA PHE A 96 4.36 -9.71 3.29
C PHE A 96 4.77 -8.85 4.49
N LYS A 97 5.98 -9.10 5.00
CA LYS A 97 6.72 -8.35 6.01
C LYS A 97 7.91 -7.63 5.34
N ILE A 98 8.50 -6.64 6.00
CA ILE A 98 9.77 -6.07 5.55
C ILE A 98 10.93 -6.66 6.34
N ASN A 99 12.09 -6.73 5.71
CA ASN A 99 13.34 -7.01 6.42
C ASN A 99 14.02 -5.70 6.79
N GLU A 100 13.97 -5.31 8.07
CA GLU A 100 14.58 -4.08 8.57
C GLU A 100 16.10 -4.04 8.37
N HIS A 101 16.76 -5.21 8.33
CA HIS A 101 18.21 -5.32 8.11
C HIS A 101 18.61 -5.21 6.63
N ASN A 102 17.67 -5.42 5.70
CA ASN A 102 17.94 -5.43 4.26
C ASN A 102 17.33 -4.22 3.56
N ILE A 103 17.49 -3.04 4.17
CA ILE A 103 17.14 -1.74 3.61
C ILE A 103 18.41 -1.07 3.10
N THR A 104 18.48 -0.82 1.80
CA THR A 104 19.62 -0.13 1.17
C THR A 104 19.27 1.34 1.00
N PHE A 105 19.47 2.13 2.06
CA PHE A 105 19.12 3.55 2.05
C PHE A 105 19.82 4.35 0.92
N PRO A 106 21.13 4.19 0.63
CA PRO A 106 21.77 4.92 -0.47
C PRO A 106 21.16 4.65 -1.85
N LYS A 107 20.57 3.46 -2.05
CA LYS A 107 19.88 3.09 -3.29
C LYS A 107 18.36 3.33 -3.21
N CYS A 108 17.86 3.77 -2.06
CA CYS A 108 16.44 3.89 -1.79
C CYS A 108 15.66 2.60 -2.07
N THR A 109 16.20 1.43 -1.68
CA THR A 109 15.52 0.13 -1.87
C THR A 109 15.34 -0.63 -0.58
N PHE A 110 14.34 -1.52 -0.55
CA PHE A 110 14.06 -2.41 0.57
C PHE A 110 13.41 -3.71 0.07
N SER A 111 13.48 -4.75 0.91
CA SER A 111 12.96 -6.08 0.59
C SER A 111 11.64 -6.40 1.28
N CYS A 112 10.66 -6.85 0.50
CA CYS A 112 9.41 -7.44 0.95
C CYS A 112 9.53 -8.96 0.97
N ILE A 113 9.41 -9.55 2.15
CA ILE A 113 9.49 -11.00 2.37
C ILE A 113 8.09 -11.52 2.66
N SER A 114 7.74 -12.67 2.10
CA SER A 114 6.44 -13.25 2.41
C SER A 114 6.40 -13.79 3.84
N GLU A 115 5.28 -13.55 4.55
CA GLU A 115 5.10 -14.07 5.90
C GLU A 115 5.15 -15.60 5.93
N SER A 116 4.63 -16.25 4.89
CA SER A 116 4.69 -17.70 4.72
C SER A 116 6.06 -18.24 4.30
N GLY A 117 7.00 -17.39 3.87
CA GLY A 117 8.29 -17.80 3.28
C GLY A 117 8.20 -18.45 1.89
N ASN A 118 7.00 -18.83 1.44
CA ASN A 118 6.78 -19.56 0.19
C ASN A 118 6.82 -18.71 -1.09
N LEU A 119 6.70 -17.38 -0.97
CA LEU A 119 6.77 -16.48 -2.12
C LEU A 119 8.14 -15.81 -2.19
N PRO A 120 8.66 -15.57 -3.40
CA PRO A 120 9.96 -14.94 -3.59
C PRO A 120 9.98 -13.53 -2.99
N THR A 121 11.13 -13.16 -2.42
CA THR A 121 11.39 -11.80 -1.95
C THR A 121 11.27 -10.82 -3.10
N LYS A 122 10.51 -9.74 -2.89
CA LYS A 122 10.36 -8.66 -3.85
C LYS A 122 11.13 -7.44 -3.39
N GLU A 123 12.01 -6.91 -4.22
CA GLU A 123 12.66 -5.63 -3.96
C GLU A 123 11.75 -4.49 -4.42
N LEU A 124 11.55 -3.50 -3.56
CA LEU A 124 10.77 -2.29 -3.81
C LEU A 124 11.59 -1.04 -3.51
N ARG A 125 11.12 0.09 -4.05
CA ARG A 125 11.71 1.41 -3.83
C ARG A 125 11.09 2.07 -2.61
N ILE A 126 11.93 2.63 -1.74
CA ILE A 126 11.51 3.54 -0.67
C ILE A 126 10.75 4.71 -1.31
N PRO A 127 9.53 5.05 -0.83
CA PRO A 127 8.73 6.12 -1.40
C PRO A 127 9.47 7.47 -1.50
N GLN A 128 9.12 8.23 -2.53
CA GLN A 128 9.67 9.57 -2.76
C GLN A 128 9.51 10.46 -1.51
N GLY A 129 10.55 11.23 -1.19
CA GLY A 129 10.53 12.20 -0.10
C GLY A 129 10.77 11.60 1.28
N MET A 130 11.02 10.29 1.38
CA MET A 130 11.47 9.67 2.62
C MET A 130 13.00 9.79 2.77
N VAL A 131 13.45 10.05 3.99
CA VAL A 131 14.88 10.20 4.33
C VAL A 131 15.65 8.91 4.04
N CYS A 132 16.86 9.05 3.51
CA CYS A 132 17.70 7.92 3.10
C CYS A 132 19.17 8.04 3.51
N ASN A 133 19.57 9.06 4.27
CA ASN A 133 20.93 9.12 4.82
C ASN A 133 21.00 10.02 6.06
N LYS A 134 22.23 10.14 6.59
CA LYS A 134 22.53 10.98 7.76
C LYS A 134 22.44 12.48 7.48
N GLN A 135 22.52 12.89 6.22
CA GLN A 135 22.41 14.28 5.79
C GLN A 135 20.96 14.75 5.67
N ASN A 136 19.99 13.89 5.98
CA ASN A 136 18.56 14.10 5.76
C ASN A 136 18.18 14.25 4.28
N ASP A 137 19.01 13.74 3.36
CA ASP A 137 18.60 13.66 1.96
C ASP A 137 17.45 12.67 1.82
N THR A 138 16.64 12.90 0.78
CA THR A 138 15.42 12.12 0.55
C THR A 138 15.48 11.38 -0.78
N CYS A 139 14.74 10.27 -0.86
CA CYS A 139 14.66 9.49 -2.07
C CYS A 139 14.07 10.32 -3.23
N PRO A 140 14.76 10.40 -4.40
CA PRO A 140 14.30 11.21 -5.53
C PRO A 140 13.02 10.64 -6.15
N LYS A 141 12.42 11.37 -7.10
CA LYS A 141 11.21 10.93 -7.82
C LYS A 141 11.52 9.92 -8.94
N ASN A 142 12.63 10.15 -9.60
CA ASN A 142 13.16 9.44 -10.76
C ASN A 142 14.35 8.55 -10.34
N TRP A 143 14.71 7.56 -11.16
CA TRP A 143 15.91 6.72 -10.99
C TRP A 143 17.20 7.47 -11.40
N GLU A 144 17.22 8.79 -11.33
CA GLU A 144 18.41 9.55 -11.72
C GLU A 144 19.38 9.61 -10.53
N ASN A 145 20.28 8.63 -10.52
CA ASN A 145 21.67 8.82 -10.09
C ASN A 145 22.44 9.49 -11.22
#